data_AF-A0A921R1I4-F1
#
_entry.id   AF-A0A921R1I4-F1
#
_cell.length_a   1.000
_cell.length_b   1.000
_cell.length_c   1.000
_cell.angle_alpha   90.00
_cell.angle_beta   90.00
_cell.angle_gamma   90.00
#
_symmetry.space_group_name_H-M   'P 1'
#
loop_
_entity.id
_entity.type
_entity.pdbx_description
1 polymer ?
#
loop_
_entity_poly.entity_id
_entity_poly.type
_entity_poly.pdbx_seq_one_letter_code
_entity_poly.pdbx_strand_id
1 'polypeptide(L)'
;MSSPWSPMSMEEDEEIQELDAEEQQGGEQPQQGDGQRPESTAEARAQQTGKKRARSAANSSTNPSNSRKPEAKVKVEESAPGAATGVILSLRESLQDCKQSLASCQVELETAKSEIEKWHSAFQSIAAVPSGTSPDPVSVVSYLSNLKSSEESLREQLEKAKKREAAYIVTFAKREQEIAELKSAVRDLKTQLRPPSMQTRRLLLDPAIHEEFTRLKNLVEEKERKIKELQDNVAAVNFTPSSKLGKMLMAKCRTLQEENEEIGAMASEGKIHELGMKIAVLKSQNNELRNQFDVLYKHMDGVTNDVERSNEMVSILQEQLEAKDLELARLKETLSQKEGTQDAPVEERDEAGDDQKAASDPLQVKVES
;
A
#
# COMPACT_ATOMS: atom_id res chain seq x y z
N MET A 1 59.51 41.84 22.26
CA MET A 1 59.14 42.48 20.98
C MET A 1 59.10 41.39 19.92
N SER A 2 58.08 41.44 19.07
CA SER A 2 57.90 40.70 17.81
C SER A 2 57.30 39.29 17.87
N SER A 3 55.98 39.22 17.67
CA SER A 3 55.35 38.38 16.63
C SER A 3 55.72 38.95 15.22
N PRO A 4 55.36 38.38 14.05
CA PRO A 4 54.34 37.35 13.81
C PRO A 4 54.62 36.36 12.64
N TRP A 5 53.61 35.51 12.45
CA TRP A 5 53.32 34.54 11.39
C TRP A 5 53.76 34.83 9.95
N SER A 6 53.91 33.75 9.19
CA SER A 6 53.52 33.70 7.77
C SER A 6 52.61 32.49 7.50
N PRO A 7 51.61 32.64 6.60
CA PRO A 7 50.57 31.66 6.34
C PRO A 7 50.95 30.73 5.19
N MET A 8 50.48 29.48 5.24
CA MET A 8 50.53 28.55 4.12
C MET A 8 49.13 28.49 3.52
N SER A 9 49.03 28.88 2.25
CA SER A 9 47.82 28.88 1.44
C SER A 9 47.73 27.60 0.60
N MET A 10 46.52 27.36 0.08
CA MET A 10 46.12 26.42 -0.99
C MET A 10 45.78 25.01 -0.50
N GLU A 11 44.49 24.70 -0.34
CA GLU A 11 43.50 24.34 -1.39
C GLU A 11 43.46 22.80 -1.54
N GLU A 12 42.56 22.16 -0.80
CA GLU A 12 42.08 20.81 -1.08
C GLU A 12 40.57 20.91 -1.31
N ASP A 13 40.18 20.96 -2.57
CA ASP A 13 38.82 20.70 -3.04
C ASP A 13 38.57 19.19 -2.95
N GLU A 14 37.85 18.72 -1.93
CA GLU A 14 37.22 17.40 -1.94
C GLU A 14 35.72 17.54 -2.25
N GLU A 15 35.40 17.26 -3.51
CA GLU A 15 34.06 17.15 -4.07
C GLU A 15 33.38 15.87 -3.53
N ILE A 16 32.49 16.01 -2.54
CA ILE A 16 31.66 14.90 -2.06
C ILE A 16 30.48 14.73 -3.02
N GLN A 17 30.52 13.69 -3.85
CA GLN A 17 29.37 13.22 -4.62
C GLN A 17 28.40 12.47 -3.69
N GLU A 18 27.23 13.08 -3.46
CA GLU A 18 26.09 12.51 -2.74
C GLU A 18 25.33 11.58 -3.70
N LEU A 19 25.42 10.26 -3.48
CA LEU A 19 24.61 9.27 -4.20
C LEU A 19 23.37 8.93 -3.37
N ASP A 20 22.22 9.48 -3.77
CA ASP A 20 20.91 9.08 -3.29
C ASP A 20 20.52 7.71 -3.87
N ALA A 21 20.32 6.73 -2.99
CA ALA A 21 19.67 5.47 -3.31
C ALA A 21 18.32 5.41 -2.58
N GLU A 22 17.23 5.61 -3.33
CA GLU A 22 15.87 5.37 -2.90
C GLU A 22 15.64 3.85 -2.72
N GLU A 23 15.33 3.41 -1.51
CA GLU A 23 14.86 2.05 -1.24
C GLU A 23 13.35 2.10 -0.96
N GLN A 24 12.56 1.60 -1.92
CA GLN A 24 11.10 1.50 -1.84
C GLN A 24 10.70 0.43 -0.81
N GLN A 25 10.01 0.86 0.25
CA GLN A 25 9.24 0.00 1.14
C GLN A 25 7.90 -0.36 0.50
N GLY A 26 7.72 -1.64 0.14
CA GLY A 26 6.41 -2.25 -0.04
C GLY A 26 6.01 -2.97 1.25
N GLY A 27 5.02 -2.42 1.95
CA GLY A 27 4.46 -3.02 3.16
C GLY A 27 3.31 -3.96 2.85
N GLU A 28 3.14 -4.99 3.70
CA GLU A 28 1.86 -5.67 3.88
C GLU A 28 1.60 -5.89 5.37
N GLN A 29 0.40 -5.46 5.77
CA GLN A 29 -0.19 -5.60 7.10
C GLN A 29 -0.84 -6.99 7.29
N PRO A 30 -1.13 -7.40 8.55
CA PRO A 30 -1.53 -8.76 8.89
C PRO A 30 -3.06 -8.93 8.93
N GLN A 31 -3.54 -10.16 8.73
CA GLN A 31 -4.89 -10.57 9.13
C GLN A 31 -4.92 -11.92 9.86
N GLN A 32 -5.80 -11.93 10.86
CA GLN A 32 -6.12 -12.94 11.87
C GLN A 32 -6.70 -14.24 11.29
N GLY A 33 -6.62 -15.32 12.06
CA GLY A 33 -7.50 -16.48 11.87
C GLY A 33 -7.11 -17.72 12.67
N ASP A 34 -7.81 -17.93 13.77
CA ASP A 34 -7.85 -19.03 14.75
C ASP A 34 -7.46 -20.46 14.33
N GLY A 35 -6.67 -21.09 15.21
CA GLY A 35 -7.10 -22.22 16.06
C GLY A 35 -7.65 -23.50 15.42
N GLN A 36 -6.86 -24.58 15.50
CA GLN A 36 -7.22 -25.81 16.24
C GLN A 36 -6.06 -26.82 16.23
N ARG A 37 -5.68 -27.28 17.43
CA ARG A 37 -4.92 -28.53 17.67
C ARG A 37 -5.83 -29.74 17.32
N PRO A 38 -5.32 -30.96 17.04
CA PRO A 38 -4.47 -31.70 17.97
C PRO A 38 -3.36 -32.59 17.37
N GLU A 39 -2.48 -33.02 18.27
CA GLU A 39 -1.71 -34.27 18.34
C GLU A 39 -1.48 -35.10 17.06
N SER A 40 -0.21 -35.43 16.77
CA SER A 40 0.43 -36.67 17.25
C SER A 40 1.69 -37.02 16.44
N THR A 41 2.64 -37.62 17.17
CA THR A 41 3.60 -38.64 16.74
C THR A 41 4.61 -38.33 15.62
N ALA A 42 5.86 -38.25 16.06
CA ALA A 42 7.06 -38.35 15.26
C ALA A 42 7.42 -39.82 14.95
N GLU A 43 7.70 -40.09 13.68
CA GLU A 43 8.51 -41.22 13.20
C GLU A 43 9.47 -40.70 12.13
N ALA A 44 10.79 -40.85 12.33
CA ALA A 44 11.76 -41.23 11.30
C ALA A 44 13.20 -41.24 11.87
N ARG A 45 13.56 -42.43 12.36
CA ARG A 45 14.85 -43.15 12.19
C ARG A 45 15.46 -42.80 10.81
N ALA A 46 16.75 -42.59 10.55
CA ALA A 46 18.03 -43.15 11.02
C ALA A 46 19.12 -42.24 10.35
N GLN A 47 20.41 -42.18 10.68
CA GLN A 47 21.38 -43.17 11.12
C GLN A 47 22.72 -42.44 11.39
N GLN A 48 23.46 -42.92 12.41
CA GLN A 48 24.92 -43.10 12.46
C GLN A 48 25.86 -41.86 12.40
N THR A 49 26.95 -41.72 13.16
CA THR A 49 27.76 -42.62 14.01
C THR A 49 28.66 -41.78 14.93
N GLY A 50 29.14 -42.33 16.05
CA GLY A 50 30.33 -41.80 16.74
C GLY A 50 30.38 -41.98 18.26
N LYS A 51 30.41 -43.23 18.74
CA LYS A 51 30.49 -43.62 20.16
C LYS A 51 31.79 -43.19 20.84
N LYS A 52 31.70 -42.56 22.02
CA LYS A 52 32.71 -42.63 23.10
C LYS A 52 32.16 -43.49 24.23
N ARG A 53 32.86 -44.59 24.55
CA ARG A 53 32.54 -45.50 25.66
C ARG A 53 33.21 -44.99 26.93
N ALA A 54 32.40 -44.94 27.98
CA ALA A 54 32.77 -44.61 29.35
C ALA A 54 33.69 -45.68 29.98
N ARG A 55 34.58 -45.20 30.85
CA ARG A 55 35.29 -45.98 31.87
C ARG A 55 34.48 -45.89 33.15
N SER A 56 34.25 -47.03 33.80
CA SER A 56 34.14 -47.10 35.26
C SER A 56 34.65 -48.47 35.71
N ALA A 57 35.68 -48.41 36.54
CA ALA A 57 36.43 -49.53 37.09
C ALA A 57 35.62 -50.27 38.15
N ALA A 58 35.75 -51.61 38.16
CA ALA A 58 35.40 -52.45 39.28
C ALA A 58 36.70 -52.92 39.93
N ASN A 59 36.89 -52.60 41.21
CA ASN A 59 37.82 -53.30 42.09
C ASN A 59 36.97 -54.11 43.08
N SER A 60 37.09 -55.43 43.06
CA SER A 60 37.19 -56.18 44.31
C SER A 60 37.89 -57.52 44.04
N SER A 61 38.76 -57.86 44.99
CA SER A 61 39.69 -58.97 44.94
C SER A 61 39.02 -60.25 45.43
N THR A 62 39.27 -61.38 44.77
CA THR A 62 39.11 -62.71 45.37
C THR A 62 40.12 -63.68 44.75
N ASN A 63 41.13 -64.06 45.52
CA ASN A 63 41.95 -65.25 45.29
C ASN A 63 41.07 -66.51 45.34
N PRO A 64 41.30 -67.51 44.47
CA PRO A 64 40.91 -68.88 44.76
C PRO A 64 42.13 -69.66 45.25
N SER A 65 42.13 -69.89 46.56
CA SER A 65 42.96 -70.85 47.27
C SER A 65 42.73 -72.29 46.78
N ASN A 66 43.83 -72.92 46.37
CA ASN A 66 44.20 -74.32 46.54
C ASN A 66 43.09 -75.29 46.99
N SER A 67 42.45 -75.98 46.05
CA SER A 67 41.54 -77.10 46.31
C SER A 67 42.32 -78.41 46.45
N ARG A 68 42.38 -78.92 47.69
CA ARG A 68 42.75 -80.31 48.00
C ARG A 68 41.77 -81.26 47.30
N LYS A 69 42.27 -82.16 46.46
CA LYS A 69 41.53 -83.37 46.05
C LYS A 69 41.61 -84.41 47.19
N PRO A 70 40.49 -85.05 47.57
CA PRO A 70 40.50 -86.19 48.48
C PRO A 70 40.84 -87.49 47.74
N GLU A 71 41.73 -88.29 48.32
CA GLU A 71 41.98 -89.67 47.89
C GLU A 71 40.72 -90.53 48.19
N ALA A 72 39.95 -90.83 47.15
CA ALA A 72 38.89 -91.83 47.20
C ALA A 72 39.45 -93.17 46.66
N LYS A 73 39.69 -94.10 47.59
CA LYS A 73 39.94 -95.52 47.34
C LYS A 73 38.83 -96.10 46.45
N VAL A 74 39.17 -96.45 45.20
CA VAL A 74 38.31 -97.32 44.37
C VAL A 74 38.58 -98.76 44.77
N LYS A 75 37.61 -99.33 45.50
CA LYS A 75 37.50 -100.75 45.80
C LYS A 75 36.99 -101.43 44.53
N VAL A 76 37.83 -102.23 43.87
CA VAL A 76 37.42 -103.10 42.77
C VAL A 76 36.74 -104.32 43.38
N GLU A 77 35.41 -104.38 43.30
CA GLU A 77 34.64 -105.60 43.51
C GLU A 77 34.08 -106.03 42.15
N GLU A 78 34.43 -107.27 41.80
CA GLU A 78 33.97 -108.13 40.71
C GLU A 78 34.14 -107.71 39.25
N SER A 79 35.12 -108.37 38.62
CA SER A 79 35.33 -108.42 37.17
C SER A 79 34.23 -109.21 36.47
N ALA A 80 33.21 -108.50 35.97
CA ALA A 80 32.54 -108.89 34.74
C ALA A 80 33.41 -108.47 33.53
N PRO A 81 33.41 -109.18 32.39
CA PRO A 81 34.30 -108.92 31.23
C PRO A 81 34.22 -107.51 30.63
N GLY A 82 33.20 -106.71 30.98
CA GLY A 82 33.07 -105.31 30.58
C GLY A 82 33.86 -104.31 31.44
N ALA A 83 34.25 -104.67 32.68
CA ALA A 83 34.88 -103.74 33.62
C ALA A 83 36.33 -103.39 33.23
N ALA A 84 37.13 -104.37 32.79
CA ALA A 84 38.51 -104.13 32.36
C ALA A 84 38.57 -103.29 31.06
N THR A 85 37.65 -103.54 30.12
CA THR A 85 37.53 -102.76 28.89
C THR A 85 37.12 -101.32 29.17
N GLY A 86 36.20 -101.09 30.12
CA GLY A 86 35.82 -99.76 30.59
C GLY A 86 37.01 -98.97 31.17
N VAL A 87 37.82 -99.59 32.02
CA VAL A 87 39.02 -98.95 32.61
C VAL A 87 40.04 -98.57 31.54
N ILE A 88 40.29 -99.44 30.55
CA ILE A 88 41.24 -99.13 29.46
C ILE A 88 40.74 -97.96 28.59
N LEU A 89 39.44 -97.89 28.30
CA LEU A 89 38.86 -96.77 27.56
C LEU A 89 38.93 -95.46 28.36
N SER A 90 38.57 -95.48 29.64
CA SER A 90 38.70 -94.30 30.51
C SER A 90 40.15 -93.84 30.66
N LEU A 91 41.13 -94.75 30.71
CA LEU A 91 42.55 -94.38 30.73
C LEU A 91 43.02 -93.80 29.39
N ARG A 92 42.53 -94.31 28.25
CA ARG A 92 42.84 -93.74 26.93
C ARG A 92 42.22 -92.37 26.72
N GLU A 93 40.97 -92.20 27.15
CA GLU A 93 40.28 -90.92 27.15
C GLU A 93 41.03 -89.93 28.06
N SER A 94 41.36 -90.32 29.29
CA SER A 94 42.16 -89.47 30.20
C SER A 94 43.55 -89.14 29.66
N LEU A 95 44.22 -90.07 28.98
CA LEU A 95 45.51 -89.83 28.33
C LEU A 95 45.37 -88.86 27.16
N GLN A 96 44.29 -88.99 26.38
CA GLN A 96 44.00 -88.11 25.26
C GLN A 96 43.64 -86.69 25.75
N ASP A 97 42.85 -86.57 26.80
CA ASP A 97 42.52 -85.30 27.48
C ASP A 97 43.79 -84.64 28.04
N CYS A 98 44.68 -85.43 28.64
CA CYS A 98 45.97 -84.96 29.14
C CYS A 98 46.84 -84.43 27.97
N LYS A 99 46.87 -85.15 26.85
CA LYS A 99 47.60 -84.74 25.64
C LYS A 99 47.04 -83.45 25.03
N GLN A 100 45.72 -83.30 24.98
CA GLN A 100 45.09 -82.09 24.47
C GLN A 100 45.29 -80.90 25.42
N SER A 101 45.25 -81.14 26.74
CA SER A 101 45.58 -80.13 27.75
C SER A 101 47.03 -79.68 27.63
N LEU A 102 47.97 -80.60 27.42
CA LEU A 102 49.38 -80.28 27.18
C LEU A 102 49.56 -79.42 25.93
N ALA A 103 48.86 -79.75 24.84
CA ALA A 103 48.89 -78.95 23.61
C ALA A 103 48.32 -77.53 23.83
N SER A 104 47.24 -77.40 24.60
CA SER A 104 46.69 -76.09 24.99
C SER A 104 47.71 -75.30 25.80
N CYS A 105 48.30 -75.91 26.83
CA CYS A 105 49.35 -75.30 27.65
C CYS A 105 50.55 -74.85 26.81
N GLN A 106 50.92 -75.62 25.77
CA GLN A 106 52.02 -75.25 24.88
C GLN A 106 51.67 -74.01 24.04
N VAL A 107 50.45 -73.93 23.52
CA VAL A 107 49.99 -72.74 22.77
C VAL A 107 49.95 -71.52 23.70
N GLU A 108 49.37 -71.66 24.90
CA GLU A 108 49.33 -70.60 25.90
C GLU A 108 50.75 -70.12 26.26
N LEU A 109 51.70 -71.04 26.44
CA LEU A 109 53.10 -70.71 26.69
C LEU A 109 53.73 -69.90 25.55
N GLU A 110 53.52 -70.30 24.29
CA GLU A 110 54.04 -69.55 23.14
C GLU A 110 53.35 -68.19 22.99
N THR A 111 52.05 -68.09 23.27
CA THR A 111 51.36 -66.78 23.28
C THR A 111 51.91 -65.86 24.37
N ALA A 112 52.14 -66.38 25.58
CA ALA A 112 52.72 -65.63 26.69
C ALA A 112 54.16 -65.18 26.37
N LYS A 113 54.97 -66.03 25.73
CA LYS A 113 56.32 -65.66 25.26
C LYS A 113 56.27 -64.52 24.25
N SER A 114 55.38 -64.60 23.25
CA SER A 114 55.21 -63.53 22.26
C SER A 114 54.73 -62.21 22.89
N GLU A 115 53.93 -62.29 23.95
CA GLU A 115 53.49 -61.13 24.70
C GLU A 115 54.64 -60.50 25.50
N ILE A 116 55.45 -61.31 26.17
CA ILE A 116 56.67 -60.86 26.87
C ILE A 116 57.62 -60.16 25.88
N GLU A 117 57.83 -60.72 24.69
CA GLU A 117 58.68 -60.12 23.67
C GLU A 117 58.14 -58.77 23.16
N LYS A 118 56.81 -58.64 22.99
CA LYS A 118 56.16 -57.36 22.68
C LYS A 118 56.39 -56.33 23.78
N TRP A 119 56.25 -56.73 25.06
CA TRP A 119 56.52 -55.84 26.19
C TRP A 119 58.00 -55.41 26.22
N HIS A 120 58.93 -56.32 25.99
CA HIS A 120 60.36 -55.98 25.89
C HIS A 120 60.64 -54.96 24.78
N SER A 121 60.05 -55.15 23.60
CA SER A 121 60.19 -54.21 22.47
C SER A 121 59.61 -52.84 22.82
N ALA A 122 58.44 -52.79 23.46
CA ALA A 122 57.81 -51.56 23.91
C ALA A 122 58.69 -50.80 24.92
N PHE A 123 59.25 -51.49 25.93
CA PHE A 123 60.14 -50.86 26.90
C PHE A 123 61.46 -50.38 26.29
N GLN A 124 62.00 -51.09 25.29
CA GLN A 124 63.20 -50.62 24.56
C GLN A 124 62.95 -49.35 23.75
N SER A 125 61.72 -49.14 23.29
CA SER A 125 61.32 -47.91 22.58
C SER A 125 61.08 -46.69 23.48
N ILE A 126 61.02 -46.89 24.81
CA ILE A 126 60.84 -45.78 25.75
C ILE A 126 62.15 -45.00 25.86
N ALA A 127 62.11 -43.71 25.52
CA ALA A 127 63.26 -42.80 25.54
C ALA A 127 63.96 -42.65 26.91
N ALA A 128 63.33 -43.14 28.00
CA ALA A 128 63.84 -43.05 29.36
C ALA A 128 64.84 -44.18 29.74
N VAL A 129 65.05 -45.19 28.90
CA VAL A 129 65.92 -46.34 29.21
C VAL A 129 67.22 -46.27 28.37
N PRO A 130 68.42 -46.23 28.99
CA PRO A 130 69.69 -46.29 28.26
C PRO A 130 69.81 -47.57 27.43
N SER A 131 70.26 -47.43 26.17
CA SER A 131 70.40 -48.55 25.25
C SER A 131 71.37 -49.62 25.81
N GLY A 132 70.86 -50.83 26.05
CA GLY A 132 71.69 -52.00 26.44
C GLY A 132 71.53 -52.49 27.88
N THR A 133 70.74 -51.82 28.73
CA THR A 133 70.41 -52.29 30.09
C THR A 133 68.97 -52.78 30.20
N SER A 134 68.75 -53.90 30.92
CA SER A 134 67.42 -54.34 31.31
C SER A 134 66.73 -53.23 32.10
N PRO A 135 65.55 -52.75 31.69
CA PRO A 135 64.86 -51.67 32.39
C PRO A 135 64.54 -52.11 33.82
N ASP A 136 65.00 -51.33 34.81
CA ASP A 136 64.65 -51.57 36.21
C ASP A 136 63.14 -51.33 36.41
N PRO A 137 62.37 -52.33 36.89
CA PRO A 137 60.92 -52.22 37.03
C PRO A 137 60.48 -51.00 37.83
N VAL A 138 61.25 -50.59 38.84
CA VAL A 138 60.91 -49.43 39.69
C VAL A 138 61.07 -48.13 38.90
N SER A 139 62.14 -47.99 38.11
CA SER A 139 62.35 -46.82 37.24
C SER A 139 61.26 -46.64 36.18
N VAL A 140 60.80 -47.73 35.56
CA VAL A 140 59.72 -47.71 34.55
C VAL A 140 58.38 -47.33 35.19
N VAL A 141 58.07 -47.90 36.36
CA VAL A 141 56.84 -47.56 37.10
C VAL A 141 56.86 -46.10 37.53
N SER A 142 58.01 -45.58 37.98
CA SER A 142 58.18 -44.17 38.32
C SER A 142 57.97 -43.27 37.09
N TYR A 143 58.58 -43.60 35.95
CA TYR A 143 58.39 -42.86 34.70
C TYR A 143 56.93 -42.86 34.24
N LEU A 144 56.25 -44.01 34.26
CA LEU A 144 54.83 -44.11 33.91
C LEU A 144 53.95 -43.30 34.87
N SER A 145 54.27 -43.31 36.17
CA SER A 145 53.57 -42.50 37.17
C SER A 145 53.74 -41.00 36.90
N ASN A 146 54.97 -40.57 36.60
CA ASN A 146 55.28 -39.18 36.25
C ASN A 146 54.64 -38.75 34.92
N LEU A 147 54.65 -39.63 33.92
CA LEU A 147 54.01 -39.38 32.64
C LEU A 147 52.50 -39.23 32.82
N LYS A 148 51.88 -40.12 33.61
CA LYS A 148 50.45 -40.05 33.93
C LYS A 148 50.08 -38.78 34.70
N SER A 149 50.90 -38.36 35.68
CA SER A 149 50.66 -37.11 36.40
C SER A 149 50.86 -35.88 35.50
N SER A 150 51.83 -35.92 34.58
CA SER A 150 52.03 -34.86 33.58
C SER A 150 50.89 -34.77 32.57
N GLU A 151 50.35 -35.92 32.13
CA GLU A 151 49.18 -36.00 31.25
C GLU A 151 47.95 -35.39 31.95
N GLU A 152 47.73 -35.77 33.21
CA GLU A 152 46.61 -35.26 34.01
C GLU A 152 46.73 -33.75 34.25
N SER A 153 47.94 -33.26 34.55
CA SER A 153 48.21 -31.82 34.69
C SER A 153 47.96 -31.04 33.39
N LEU A 154 48.46 -31.53 32.25
CA LEU A 154 48.21 -30.89 30.95
C LEU A 154 46.72 -30.91 30.58
N ARG A 155 46.01 -31.99 30.90
CA ARG A 155 44.57 -32.09 30.70
C ARG A 155 43.81 -31.07 31.54
N GLU A 156 44.20 -30.87 32.79
CA GLU A 156 43.61 -29.85 33.66
C GLU A 156 43.88 -28.43 33.13
N GLN A 157 45.10 -28.15 32.67
CA GLN A 157 45.44 -26.86 32.06
C GLN A 157 44.64 -26.58 30.78
N LEU A 158 44.45 -27.60 29.93
CA LEU A 158 43.63 -27.51 28.73
C LEU A 158 42.17 -27.19 29.07
N GLU A 159 41.60 -27.87 30.07
CA GLU A 159 40.22 -27.59 30.50
C GLU A 159 40.08 -26.20 31.15
N LYS A 160 41.09 -25.73 31.89
CA LYS A 160 41.14 -24.33 32.38
C LYS A 160 41.23 -23.33 31.23
N ALA A 161 42.00 -23.62 30.19
CA ALA A 161 42.12 -22.76 29.01
C ALA A 161 40.80 -22.68 28.24
N LYS A 162 40.14 -23.81 27.97
CA LYS A 162 38.81 -23.85 27.32
C LYS A 162 37.75 -23.09 28.11
N LYS A 163 37.74 -23.23 29.44
CA LYS A 163 36.81 -22.46 30.29
C LYS A 163 37.08 -20.96 30.21
N ARG A 164 38.35 -20.54 30.17
CA ARG A 164 38.74 -19.13 29.97
C ARG A 164 38.33 -18.62 28.59
N GLU A 165 38.58 -19.39 27.54
CA GLU A 165 38.17 -19.06 26.17
C GLU A 165 36.65 -18.89 26.06
N ALA A 166 35.87 -19.82 26.60
CA ALA A 166 34.41 -19.72 26.64
C ALA A 166 33.93 -18.48 27.40
N ALA A 167 34.57 -18.14 28.53
CA ALA A 167 34.29 -16.91 29.25
C ALA A 167 34.58 -15.66 28.40
N TYR A 168 35.71 -15.64 27.67
CA TYR A 168 36.04 -14.54 26.79
C TYR A 168 35.03 -14.37 25.66
N ILE A 169 34.61 -15.46 25.00
CA ILE A 169 33.59 -15.42 23.94
C ILE A 169 32.29 -14.77 24.46
N VAL A 170 31.83 -15.16 25.65
CA VAL A 170 30.62 -14.57 26.26
C VAL A 170 30.82 -13.08 26.56
N THR A 171 31.97 -12.70 27.11
CA THR A 171 32.25 -11.27 27.40
C THR A 171 32.39 -10.43 26.14
N PHE A 172 32.97 -10.97 25.07
CA PHE A 172 33.08 -10.31 23.77
C PHE A 172 31.69 -10.10 23.16
N ALA A 173 30.85 -11.14 23.10
CA ALA A 173 29.48 -11.02 22.62
C ALA A 173 28.68 -9.98 23.40
N LYS A 174 28.83 -9.93 24.73
CA LYS A 174 28.17 -8.91 25.57
C LYS A 174 28.67 -7.49 25.26
N ARG A 175 29.98 -7.31 25.02
CA ARG A 175 30.56 -6.02 24.66
C ARG A 175 30.15 -5.57 23.25
N GLU A 176 30.06 -6.49 22.30
CA GLU A 176 29.56 -6.20 20.95
C GLU A 176 28.09 -5.78 20.96
N GLN A 177 27.27 -6.45 21.79
CA GLN A 177 25.88 -6.05 22.03
C GLN A 177 25.79 -4.64 22.64
N GLU A 178 26.57 -4.33 23.66
CA GLU A 178 26.62 -3.00 24.28
C GLU A 178 27.05 -1.92 23.27
N ILE A 179 28.03 -2.21 22.41
CA ILE A 179 28.45 -1.31 21.33
C ILE A 179 27.29 -1.08 20.33
N ALA A 180 26.53 -2.13 19.98
CA ALA A 180 25.39 -2.00 19.08
C ALA A 180 24.28 -1.12 19.69
N GLU A 181 23.98 -1.30 20.98
CA GLU A 181 23.02 -0.49 21.74
C GLU A 181 23.43 0.97 21.85
N LEU A 182 24.71 1.24 22.14
CA LEU A 182 25.25 2.60 22.16
C LEU A 182 25.20 3.24 20.77
N LYS A 183 25.52 2.48 19.70
CA LYS A 183 25.39 2.97 18.32
C LYS A 183 23.94 3.33 17.97
N SER A 184 22.95 2.56 18.40
CA SER A 184 21.53 2.93 18.21
C SER A 184 21.16 4.18 19.00
N ALA A 185 21.54 4.27 20.27
CA ALA A 185 21.26 5.45 21.10
C ALA A 185 21.84 6.74 20.50
N VAL A 186 23.05 6.67 19.93
CA VAL A 186 23.66 7.81 19.21
C VAL A 186 22.87 8.20 17.97
N ARG A 187 22.37 7.24 17.18
CA ARG A 187 21.52 7.54 16.02
C ARG A 187 20.22 8.22 16.45
N ASP A 188 19.58 7.73 17.51
CA ASP A 188 18.34 8.30 18.03
C ASP A 188 18.55 9.70 18.62
N LEU A 189 19.66 9.93 19.33
CA LEU A 189 20.00 11.29 19.79
C LEU A 189 20.28 12.23 18.61
N LYS A 190 20.94 11.75 17.55
CA LYS A 190 21.20 12.53 16.34
C LYS A 190 19.91 12.91 15.62
N THR A 191 18.91 12.03 15.58
CA THR A 191 17.59 12.34 15.01
C THR A 191 16.82 13.32 15.90
N GLN A 192 16.88 13.17 17.22
CA GLN A 192 16.27 14.13 18.16
C GLN A 192 16.91 15.52 18.11
N LEU A 193 18.23 15.60 17.91
CA LEU A 193 18.95 16.85 17.80
C LEU A 193 18.71 17.54 16.44
N ARG A 194 18.25 16.81 15.42
CA ARG A 194 17.85 17.39 14.14
C ARG A 194 16.59 18.24 14.37
N PRO A 195 16.64 19.57 14.18
CA PRO A 195 15.49 20.42 14.48
C PRO A 195 14.27 20.02 13.62
N PRO A 196 13.09 19.76 14.23
CA PRO A 196 11.91 19.26 13.51
C PRO A 196 11.34 20.26 12.48
N SER A 197 11.66 21.55 12.61
CA SER A 197 11.12 22.60 11.75
C SER A 197 12.12 23.74 11.51
N MET A 198 11.94 24.48 10.40
CA MET A 198 12.66 25.72 10.12
C MET A 198 12.46 26.80 11.19
N GLN A 199 11.34 26.78 11.93
CA GLN A 199 11.07 27.73 13.01
C GLN A 199 11.98 27.48 14.23
N THR A 200 12.26 26.22 14.56
CA THR A 200 13.23 25.89 15.62
C THR A 200 14.65 26.33 15.25
N ARG A 201 15.02 26.26 13.96
CA ARG A 201 16.28 26.85 13.46
C ARG A 201 16.31 28.38 13.61
N ARG A 202 15.17 29.07 13.45
CA ARG A 202 15.06 30.51 13.72
C ARG A 202 15.20 30.86 15.21
N LEU A 203 14.76 29.98 16.11
CA LEU A 203 14.91 30.13 17.57
C LEU A 203 16.36 29.89 18.06
N LEU A 204 17.15 29.11 17.31
CA LEU A 204 18.57 28.87 17.60
C LEU A 204 19.50 29.97 17.05
N LEU A 205 19.01 30.78 16.10
CA LEU A 205 19.66 32.03 15.73
C LEU A 205 19.21 33.09 16.74
N ASP A 206 20.16 33.89 17.23
CA ASP A 206 19.82 35.06 18.04
C ASP A 206 18.79 35.93 17.27
N PRO A 207 17.66 36.33 17.91
CA PRO A 207 16.62 37.08 17.22
C PRO A 207 17.12 38.34 16.51
N ALA A 208 18.12 39.04 17.05
CA ALA A 208 18.69 40.23 16.41
C ALA A 208 19.55 39.85 15.19
N ILE A 209 20.32 38.76 15.26
CA ILE A 209 21.06 38.24 14.10
C ILE A 209 20.11 37.77 12.99
N HIS A 210 19.01 37.10 13.33
CA HIS A 210 18.01 36.68 12.34
C HIS A 210 17.34 37.88 11.65
N GLU A 211 17.04 38.93 12.41
CA GLU A 211 16.48 40.16 11.89
C GLU A 211 17.46 40.87 10.95
N GLU A 212 18.74 41.01 11.33
CA GLU A 212 19.76 41.60 10.44
C GLU A 212 19.99 40.77 9.17
N PHE A 213 20.00 39.43 9.26
CA PHE A 213 20.11 38.57 8.08
C PHE A 213 18.90 38.74 7.15
N THR A 214 17.70 38.83 7.73
CA THR A 214 16.46 39.07 6.97
C THR A 214 16.47 40.45 6.31
N ARG A 215 16.89 41.48 7.04
CA ARG A 215 17.06 42.84 6.53
C ARG A 215 18.06 42.90 5.38
N LEU A 216 19.20 42.24 5.53
CA LEU A 216 20.24 42.18 4.51
C LEU A 216 19.75 41.43 3.27
N LYS A 217 19.06 40.31 3.44
CA LYS A 217 18.47 39.56 2.34
C LYS A 217 17.47 40.42 1.55
N ASN A 218 16.54 41.08 2.23
CA ASN A 218 15.57 41.97 1.59
C ASN A 218 16.25 43.14 0.86
N LEU A 219 17.33 43.70 1.44
CA LEU A 219 18.11 44.75 0.82
C LEU A 219 18.81 44.27 -0.45
N VAL A 220 19.39 43.07 -0.44
CA VAL A 220 19.99 42.46 -1.64
C VAL A 220 18.94 42.25 -2.72
N GLU A 221 17.79 41.65 -2.40
CA GLU A 221 16.70 41.45 -3.35
C GLU A 221 16.17 42.77 -3.94
N GLU A 222 16.08 43.83 -3.12
CA GLU A 222 15.72 45.17 -3.58
C GLU A 222 16.77 45.77 -4.53
N LYS A 223 18.06 45.63 -4.21
CA LYS A 223 19.15 46.12 -5.08
C LYS A 223 19.23 45.33 -6.37
N GLU A 224 19.05 44.01 -6.34
CA GLU A 224 18.99 43.17 -7.55
C GLU A 224 17.82 43.56 -8.45
N ARG A 225 16.64 43.80 -7.86
CA ARG A 225 15.49 44.34 -8.60
C ARG A 225 15.83 45.69 -9.22
N LYS A 226 16.50 46.58 -8.50
CA LYS A 226 16.88 47.89 -9.03
C LYS A 226 17.92 47.81 -10.13
N ILE A 227 18.88 46.90 -10.00
CA ILE A 227 19.86 46.60 -11.06
C ILE A 227 19.12 46.12 -12.30
N LYS A 228 18.17 45.19 -12.16
CA LYS A 228 17.37 44.69 -13.28
C LYS A 228 16.54 45.81 -13.93
N GLU A 229 15.85 46.64 -13.15
CA GLU A 229 15.13 47.81 -13.67
C GLU A 229 16.05 48.78 -14.43
N LEU A 230 17.24 49.07 -13.88
CA LEU A 230 18.20 49.95 -14.55
C LEU A 230 18.76 49.32 -15.82
N GLN A 231 19.03 48.01 -15.82
CA GLN A 231 19.42 47.26 -17.02
C GLN A 231 18.31 47.29 -18.07
N ASP A 232 17.06 47.08 -17.69
CA ASP A 232 15.89 47.15 -18.58
C ASP A 232 15.71 48.57 -19.14
N ASN A 233 15.87 49.60 -18.31
CA ASN A 233 15.83 51.01 -18.73
C ASN A 233 16.97 51.34 -19.70
N VAL A 234 18.20 50.88 -19.44
CA VAL A 234 19.33 51.06 -20.36
C VAL A 234 19.08 50.32 -21.67
N ALA A 235 18.53 49.10 -21.63
CA ALA A 235 18.13 48.36 -22.83
C ALA A 235 17.03 49.10 -23.60
N ALA A 236 16.07 49.70 -22.91
CA ALA A 236 15.01 50.52 -23.52
C ALA A 236 15.52 51.84 -24.10
N VAL A 237 16.53 52.48 -23.49
CA VAL A 237 17.15 53.70 -24.05
C VAL A 237 18.05 53.36 -25.25
N ASN A 238 18.71 52.19 -25.22
CA ASN A 238 19.47 51.67 -26.36
C ASN A 238 18.55 51.12 -27.47
N PHE A 239 17.26 50.91 -27.18
CA PHE A 239 16.26 50.61 -28.19
C PHE A 239 16.00 51.88 -29.02
N THR A 240 16.54 51.88 -30.23
CA THR A 240 16.22 52.89 -31.23
C THR A 240 15.16 52.33 -32.18
N PRO A 241 14.07 53.05 -32.48
CA PRO A 241 13.09 52.63 -33.49
C PRO A 241 13.72 52.35 -34.87
N SER A 242 14.93 52.88 -35.12
CA SER A 242 15.73 52.68 -36.32
C SER A 242 16.56 51.39 -36.34
N SER A 243 16.84 50.77 -35.18
CA SER A 243 17.58 49.51 -35.09
C SER A 243 16.83 48.35 -35.76
N LYS A 244 17.53 47.33 -36.26
CA LYS A 244 16.92 46.14 -36.88
C LYS A 244 15.92 45.46 -35.94
N LEU A 245 16.26 45.33 -34.66
CA LEU A 245 15.38 44.79 -33.64
C LEU A 245 14.22 45.75 -33.34
N GLY A 246 14.49 47.05 -33.31
CA GLY A 246 13.47 48.08 -33.08
C GLY A 246 12.41 48.15 -34.17
N LYS A 247 12.82 48.06 -35.43
CA LYS A 247 11.93 47.98 -36.59
C LYS A 247 11.07 46.73 -36.56
N MET A 248 11.64 45.58 -36.19
CA MET A 248 10.91 44.32 -36.09
C MET A 248 9.86 44.36 -34.98
N LEU A 249 10.21 44.89 -33.79
CA LEU A 249 9.27 45.02 -32.69
C LEU A 249 8.16 46.02 -33.02
N MET A 250 8.49 47.17 -33.62
CA MET A 250 7.50 48.15 -34.06
C MET A 250 6.57 47.59 -35.15
N ALA A 251 7.09 46.77 -36.06
CA ALA A 251 6.25 46.03 -37.01
C ALA A 251 5.31 45.07 -36.29
N LYS A 252 5.80 44.31 -35.30
CA LYS A 252 4.97 43.40 -34.48
C LYS A 252 3.93 44.15 -33.64
N CYS A 253 4.26 45.32 -33.09
CA CYS A 253 3.31 46.16 -32.38
C CYS A 253 2.22 46.67 -33.33
N ARG A 254 2.58 47.09 -34.56
CA ARG A 254 1.59 47.47 -35.58
C ARG A 254 0.66 46.31 -35.96
N THR A 255 1.21 45.12 -36.21
CA THR A 255 0.36 43.96 -36.54
C THR A 255 -0.56 43.58 -35.39
N LEU A 256 -0.07 43.58 -34.14
CA LEU A 256 -0.92 43.30 -32.97
C LEU A 256 -1.98 44.40 -32.74
N GLN A 257 -1.66 45.65 -33.08
CA GLN A 257 -2.61 46.76 -33.04
C GLN A 257 -3.71 46.56 -34.09
N GLU A 258 -3.33 46.22 -35.32
CA GLU A 258 -4.24 45.91 -36.43
C GLU A 258 -5.14 44.70 -36.09
N GLU A 259 -4.58 43.63 -35.53
CA GLU A 259 -5.34 42.45 -35.08
C GLU A 259 -6.34 42.82 -33.97
N ASN A 260 -5.95 43.65 -33.00
CA ASN A 260 -6.85 44.09 -31.94
C ASN A 260 -7.97 45.00 -32.48
N GLU A 261 -7.66 45.88 -33.42
CA GLU A 261 -8.63 46.71 -34.11
C GLU A 261 -9.61 45.86 -34.92
N GLU A 262 -9.13 44.80 -35.60
CA GLU A 262 -9.95 43.84 -36.32
C GLU A 262 -10.86 43.03 -35.37
N ILE A 263 -10.34 42.57 -34.23
CA ILE A 263 -11.14 41.90 -33.19
C ILE A 263 -12.23 42.85 -32.65
N GLY A 264 -11.87 44.11 -32.39
CA GLY A 264 -12.82 45.14 -31.96
C GLY A 264 -13.89 45.42 -33.02
N ALA A 265 -13.48 45.51 -34.29
CA ALA A 265 -14.37 45.67 -35.43
C ALA A 265 -15.33 44.49 -35.54
N MET A 266 -14.84 43.25 -35.55
CA MET A 266 -15.66 42.03 -35.58
C MET A 266 -16.64 41.95 -34.41
N ALA A 267 -16.21 42.31 -33.20
CA ALA A 267 -17.08 42.35 -32.02
C ALA A 267 -18.21 43.39 -32.18
N SER A 268 -17.90 44.57 -32.70
CA SER A 268 -18.89 45.62 -32.95
C SER A 268 -19.82 45.30 -34.11
N GLU A 269 -19.30 44.71 -35.19
CA GLU A 269 -20.04 44.31 -36.39
C GLU A 269 -21.03 43.19 -36.07
N GLY A 270 -20.63 42.21 -35.25
CA GLY A 270 -21.53 41.14 -34.80
C GLY A 270 -22.76 41.68 -34.08
N LYS A 271 -22.59 42.69 -33.19
CA LYS A 271 -23.72 43.29 -32.49
C LYS A 271 -24.60 44.14 -33.41
N ILE A 272 -24.01 44.87 -34.33
CA ILE A 272 -24.73 45.67 -35.34
C ILE A 272 -25.54 44.73 -36.26
N HIS A 273 -24.97 43.62 -36.70
CA HIS A 273 -25.67 42.63 -37.53
C HIS A 273 -26.84 41.98 -36.80
N GLU A 274 -26.66 41.56 -35.54
CA GLU A 274 -27.73 41.02 -34.69
C GLU A 274 -28.89 42.01 -34.52
N LEU A 275 -28.58 43.28 -34.25
CA LEU A 275 -29.58 44.35 -34.16
C LEU A 275 -30.27 44.58 -35.51
N GLY A 276 -29.53 44.52 -36.62
CA GLY A 276 -30.08 44.60 -37.98
C GLY A 276 -31.10 43.49 -38.27
N MET A 277 -30.81 42.25 -37.88
CA MET A 277 -31.75 41.13 -38.01
C MET A 277 -33.01 41.36 -37.16
N LYS A 278 -32.86 41.80 -35.91
CA LYS A 278 -34.01 42.13 -35.04
C LYS A 278 -34.88 43.23 -35.64
N ILE A 279 -34.29 44.28 -36.20
CA ILE A 279 -35.01 45.35 -36.89
C ILE A 279 -35.78 44.80 -38.10
N ALA A 280 -35.18 43.90 -38.89
CA ALA A 280 -35.84 43.30 -40.04
C ALA A 280 -37.08 42.48 -39.64
N VAL A 281 -36.99 41.68 -38.57
CA VAL A 281 -38.13 40.92 -38.02
C VAL A 281 -39.23 41.87 -37.55
N LEU A 282 -38.89 42.92 -36.79
CA LEU A 282 -39.85 43.90 -36.31
C LEU A 282 -40.54 44.67 -37.45
N LYS A 283 -39.83 44.95 -38.55
CA LYS A 283 -40.42 45.55 -39.76
C LYS A 283 -41.42 44.59 -40.42
N SER A 284 -41.08 43.30 -40.52
CA SER A 284 -42.00 42.29 -41.05
C SER A 284 -43.27 42.17 -40.19
N GLN A 285 -43.13 42.12 -38.87
CA GLN A 285 -44.27 42.06 -37.94
C GLN A 285 -45.13 43.32 -38.02
N ASN A 286 -44.53 44.51 -38.13
CA ASN A 286 -45.28 45.75 -38.35
C ASN A 286 -46.06 45.74 -39.67
N ASN A 287 -45.46 45.23 -40.74
CA ASN A 287 -46.16 45.11 -42.02
C ASN A 287 -47.31 44.11 -41.94
N GLU A 288 -47.14 42.99 -41.23
CA GLU A 288 -48.22 42.03 -40.99
C GLU A 288 -49.37 42.66 -40.21
N LEU A 289 -49.09 43.39 -39.13
CA LEU A 289 -50.12 44.12 -38.38
C LEU A 289 -50.85 45.14 -39.25
N ARG A 290 -50.13 45.89 -40.10
CA ARG A 290 -50.76 46.82 -41.07
C ARG A 290 -51.68 46.09 -42.04
N ASN A 291 -51.25 44.93 -42.55
CA ASN A 291 -52.08 44.11 -43.44
C ASN A 291 -53.32 43.60 -42.72
N GLN A 292 -53.20 43.14 -41.47
CA GLN A 292 -54.35 42.71 -40.67
C GLN A 292 -55.34 43.85 -40.43
N PHE A 293 -54.85 45.06 -40.12
CA PHE A 293 -55.70 46.23 -40.03
C PHE A 293 -56.40 46.55 -41.35
N ASP A 294 -55.71 46.48 -42.49
CA ASP A 294 -56.31 46.71 -43.81
C ASP A 294 -57.43 45.70 -44.11
N VAL A 295 -57.22 44.42 -43.79
CA VAL A 295 -58.25 43.38 -43.90
C VAL A 295 -59.44 43.68 -42.98
N LEU A 296 -59.19 44.08 -41.73
CA LEU A 296 -60.23 44.41 -40.77
C LEU A 296 -61.05 45.63 -41.22
N TYR A 297 -60.39 46.66 -41.76
CA TYR A 297 -61.06 47.84 -42.32
C TYR A 297 -62.00 47.46 -43.47
N LYS A 298 -61.54 46.60 -44.39
CA LYS A 298 -62.38 46.09 -45.48
C LYS A 298 -63.57 45.28 -44.97
N HIS A 299 -63.37 44.47 -43.93
CA HIS A 299 -64.47 43.74 -43.32
C HIS A 299 -65.49 44.67 -42.65
N MET A 300 -65.02 45.66 -41.89
CA MET A 300 -65.87 46.67 -41.26
C MET A 300 -66.70 47.42 -42.30
N ASP A 301 -66.07 47.85 -43.40
CA ASP A 301 -66.75 48.50 -44.52
C ASP A 301 -67.86 47.62 -45.13
N GLY A 302 -67.57 46.32 -45.33
CA GLY A 302 -68.56 45.34 -45.76
C GLY A 302 -69.75 45.23 -44.80
N VAL A 303 -69.49 45.15 -43.49
CA VAL A 303 -70.55 45.11 -42.46
C VAL A 303 -71.34 46.42 -42.42
N THR A 304 -70.70 47.58 -42.58
CA THR A 304 -71.39 48.87 -42.68
C THR A 304 -72.32 48.91 -43.88
N ASN A 305 -71.87 48.45 -45.05
CA ASN A 305 -72.70 48.35 -46.25
C ASN A 305 -73.90 47.40 -46.06
N ASP A 306 -73.70 46.26 -45.40
CA ASP A 306 -74.78 45.31 -45.09
C ASP A 306 -75.80 45.90 -44.11
N VAL A 307 -75.34 46.65 -43.12
CA VAL A 307 -76.21 47.38 -42.18
C VAL A 307 -77.01 48.46 -42.89
N GLU A 308 -76.39 49.25 -43.78
CA GLU A 308 -77.10 50.25 -44.59
C GLU A 308 -78.18 49.60 -45.46
N ARG A 309 -77.84 48.51 -46.15
CA ARG A 309 -78.80 47.74 -46.98
C ARG A 309 -79.93 47.14 -46.14
N SER A 310 -79.62 46.60 -44.97
CA SER A 310 -80.63 46.08 -44.04
C SER A 310 -81.53 47.20 -43.53
N ASN A 311 -80.98 48.39 -43.26
CA ASN A 311 -81.74 49.54 -42.80
C ASN A 311 -82.68 50.06 -43.91
N GLU A 312 -82.21 50.14 -45.15
CA GLU A 312 -83.05 50.42 -46.33
C GLU A 312 -84.21 49.43 -46.45
N MET A 313 -83.94 48.13 -46.29
CA MET A 313 -84.97 47.08 -46.34
C MET A 313 -86.01 47.25 -45.22
N VAL A 314 -85.58 47.58 -44.00
CA VAL A 314 -86.48 47.87 -42.87
C VAL A 314 -87.35 49.07 -43.17
N SER A 315 -86.81 50.16 -43.73
CA SER A 315 -87.61 51.33 -44.12
C SER A 315 -88.68 50.99 -45.16
N ILE A 316 -88.34 50.19 -46.18
CA ILE A 316 -89.33 49.72 -47.18
C ILE A 316 -90.42 48.88 -46.51
N LEU A 317 -90.06 47.96 -45.61
CA LEU A 317 -91.03 47.14 -44.88
C LEU A 317 -91.92 47.98 -43.96
N GLN A 318 -91.38 49.03 -43.34
CA GLN A 318 -92.16 50.00 -42.55
C GLN A 318 -93.16 50.75 -43.43
N GLU A 319 -92.75 51.27 -44.59
CA GLU A 319 -93.65 51.92 -45.54
C GLU A 319 -94.78 50.98 -46.02
N GLN A 320 -94.45 49.72 -46.30
CA GLN A 320 -95.43 48.70 -46.67
C GLN A 320 -96.39 48.38 -45.52
N LEU A 321 -95.88 48.30 -44.28
CA LEU A 321 -96.69 48.07 -43.09
C LEU A 321 -97.64 49.23 -42.84
N GLU A 322 -97.16 50.48 -42.91
CA GLU A 322 -97.99 51.68 -42.80
C GLU A 322 -99.06 51.74 -43.89
N ALA A 323 -98.71 51.40 -45.14
CA ALA A 323 -99.68 51.32 -46.23
C ALA A 323 -100.76 50.26 -45.96
N LYS A 324 -100.37 49.10 -45.41
CA LYS A 324 -101.29 48.03 -45.01
C LYS A 324 -102.15 48.43 -43.81
N ASP A 325 -101.60 49.14 -42.83
CA ASP A 325 -102.35 49.67 -41.69
C ASP A 325 -103.37 50.72 -42.13
N LEU A 326 -103.04 51.58 -43.10
CA LEU A 326 -103.99 52.52 -43.71
C LEU A 326 -105.09 51.78 -44.49
N GLU A 327 -104.75 50.72 -45.21
CA GLU A 327 -105.72 49.87 -45.91
C GLU A 327 -106.65 49.16 -44.90
N LEU A 328 -106.11 48.59 -43.82
CA LEU A 328 -106.86 47.99 -42.73
C LEU A 328 -107.76 49.01 -42.03
N ALA A 329 -107.28 50.23 -41.77
CA ALA A 329 -108.07 51.31 -41.19
C ALA A 329 -109.26 51.68 -42.08
N ARG A 330 -109.05 51.82 -43.39
CA ARG A 330 -110.13 52.06 -44.37
C ARG A 330 -111.14 50.91 -44.41
N LEU A 331 -110.67 49.66 -44.41
CA LEU A 331 -111.56 48.49 -44.40
C LEU A 331 -112.36 48.41 -43.10
N LYS A 332 -111.75 48.70 -41.94
CA LYS A 332 -112.44 48.81 -40.65
C LYS A 332 -113.48 49.92 -40.65
N GLU A 333 -113.17 51.10 -41.17
CA GLU A 333 -114.14 52.19 -41.30
C GLU A 333 -115.30 51.80 -42.21
N THR A 334 -115.04 51.12 -43.32
CA THR A 334 -116.07 50.61 -44.24
C THR A 334 -116.93 49.52 -43.58
N LEU A 335 -116.33 48.64 -42.76
CA LEU A 335 -117.04 47.66 -41.92
C LEU A 335 -117.93 48.36 -40.88
N SER A 336 -117.41 49.37 -40.19
CA SER A 336 -118.13 50.14 -39.18
C SER A 336 -119.28 50.98 -39.80
N GLN A 337 -119.11 51.50 -41.02
CA GLN A 337 -120.20 52.13 -41.79
C GLN A 337 -121.25 51.12 -42.27
N LYS A 338 -120.84 49.88 -42.60
CA LYS A 338 -121.77 48.76 -42.86
C LYS A 338 -122.52 48.32 -41.60
N GLU A 339 -121.88 48.35 -40.44
CA GLU A 339 -122.49 48.10 -39.14
C GLU A 339 -123.42 49.27 -38.72
N GLY A 340 -123.11 50.51 -39.11
CA GLY A 340 -123.92 51.70 -38.83
C GLY A 340 -125.19 51.90 -39.68
N THR A 341 -125.50 50.99 -40.62
CA THR A 341 -126.72 51.05 -41.45
C THR A 341 -127.78 50.00 -41.07
N GLN A 342 -127.61 49.26 -39.97
CA GLN A 342 -128.69 48.55 -39.27
C GLN A 342 -128.40 48.49 -37.75
N ASP A 343 -129.16 49.25 -36.96
CA ASP A 343 -129.37 49.01 -35.51
C ASP A 343 -129.85 47.54 -35.33
N ALA A 344 -129.11 46.64 -34.66
CA ALA A 344 -128.94 46.46 -33.19
C ALA A 344 -129.64 45.15 -32.75
N PRO A 345 -129.43 44.58 -31.55
CA PRO A 345 -128.28 44.54 -30.63
C PRO A 345 -127.93 43.07 -30.21
N VAL A 346 -127.08 42.90 -29.17
CA VAL A 346 -127.23 41.93 -28.04
C VAL A 346 -125.96 41.12 -27.70
N GLU A 347 -125.35 41.57 -26.60
CA GLU A 347 -124.83 40.82 -25.43
C GLU A 347 -123.52 40.02 -25.49
N GLU A 348 -122.66 40.41 -24.54
CA GLU A 348 -121.92 39.60 -23.57
C GLU A 348 -121.29 38.27 -24.01
N ARG A 349 -119.98 38.11 -23.78
CA ARG A 349 -119.51 37.48 -22.54
C ARG A 349 -117.99 37.49 -22.37
N ASP A 350 -117.65 37.50 -21.09
CA ASP A 350 -116.36 37.47 -20.42
C ASP A 350 -115.40 36.30 -20.73
N GLU A 351 -114.23 36.44 -20.08
CA GLU A 351 -113.31 35.40 -19.59
C GLU A 351 -112.18 34.98 -20.55
N ALA A 352 -110.93 35.38 -20.28
CA ALA A 352 -109.99 34.89 -19.25
C ALA A 352 -109.24 33.63 -19.68
N GLY A 353 -107.95 33.55 -19.35
CA GLY A 353 -107.10 32.37 -19.53
C GLY A 353 -105.86 32.71 -20.36
N ASP A 354 -104.74 33.10 -19.79
CA ASP A 354 -103.82 32.33 -18.91
C ASP A 354 -102.78 31.49 -19.69
N ASP A 355 -101.60 31.53 -19.09
CA ASP A 355 -100.29 30.93 -19.33
C ASP A 355 -100.10 29.75 -20.31
N GLN A 356 -98.91 29.71 -20.91
CA GLN A 356 -97.85 28.69 -20.73
C GLN A 356 -96.94 28.66 -21.97
N LYS A 357 -95.66 29.02 -21.89
CA LYS A 357 -94.51 28.24 -21.37
C LYS A 357 -94.13 27.03 -22.25
N ALA A 358 -93.02 27.17 -22.98
CA ALA A 358 -92.07 26.09 -23.33
C ALA A 358 -90.74 26.78 -23.67
N ALA A 359 -89.77 26.87 -22.76
CA ALA A 359 -88.79 25.83 -22.40
C ALA A 359 -87.93 25.39 -23.60
N SER A 360 -86.65 25.77 -23.57
CA SER A 360 -85.51 24.87 -23.79
C SER A 360 -84.17 25.62 -23.56
N ASP A 361 -83.61 25.42 -22.37
CA ASP A 361 -82.16 25.38 -22.09
C ASP A 361 -81.66 23.96 -22.50
N PRO A 362 -80.36 23.56 -22.45
CA PRO A 362 -79.11 24.28 -22.16
C PRO A 362 -77.97 23.96 -23.17
N LEU A 363 -76.77 24.51 -22.98
CA LEU A 363 -75.51 23.73 -22.85
C LEU A 363 -74.26 24.62 -22.71
N GLN A 364 -73.53 24.34 -21.64
CA GLN A 364 -72.17 24.79 -21.34
C GLN A 364 -71.16 24.16 -22.31
N VAL A 365 -70.13 24.90 -22.74
CA VAL A 365 -68.81 24.31 -23.03
C VAL A 365 -67.69 25.25 -22.58
N LYS A 366 -66.94 24.71 -21.63
CA LYS A 366 -65.63 25.07 -21.07
C LYS A 366 -64.52 24.87 -22.12
N VAL A 367 -63.54 25.77 -22.25
CA VAL A 367 -62.16 25.39 -22.69
C VAL A 367 -61.12 26.34 -22.08
N GLU A 368 -60.15 25.72 -21.40
CA GLU A 368 -58.83 26.22 -21.01
C GLU A 368 -57.90 26.41 -22.21
N SER A 369 -57.11 27.48 -22.25
CA SER A 369 -55.64 27.47 -22.43
C SER A 369 -55.12 28.91 -22.55
#